data_AF-A0A3A9FU46-F1
#
_entry.id   AF-A0A3A9FU46-F1
#
_cell.length_a   1.000
_cell.length_b   1.000
_cell.length_c   1.000
_cell.angle_alpha   90.00
_cell.angle_beta   90.00
_cell.angle_gamma   90.00
#
_symmetry.space_group_name_H-M   'P 1'
#
loop_
_entity.id
_entity.type
_entity.pdbx_description
1 polymer ?
#
loop_
_entity_poly.entity_id
_entity_poly.type
_entity_poly.pdbx_seq_one_letter_code
_entity_poly.pdbx_strand_id
1 'polypeptide(L)'
;MRILFIDWNSFGNEDIIYHLKKAGHKIVYIPFSNENNTRDNEQLQGEIIEKISSCLPIDFIFSFNYYPIVSQAAMISNVKYVSWVYDSPFIQLYTFSLENPCNYVFLFDKAVYLELVKKGFETVYYLPLAANVERYDSLPYVPSKIKRYHSSISFVGSLYSEKKNQLYNRLETVSNYTKGFLESLISCQKRIYGEFLLEKCLTEKVLTDMILSYPVTPSPDGFENVSWTYAHYFLARKTTEIERQEILSILSQQYSIALYTKEPSPFLPQVDNRGEIDYYTQMPFVFKNSKINLNITLRSIQTGIPLRAMDIMGCGGFLLTNFQADFLDFFQPDIDFVYYEDYEDLIEKTNYYLTHEKERLQIAKKGYEKVKQYHNYPVRIEEIIHCVNS
;
A
#
# COMPACT_ATOMS: atom_id res chain seq x y z
N MET A 1 -22.72 -13.58 -10.64
CA MET A 1 -23.04 -12.20 -10.21
C MET A 1 -22.72 -11.22 -11.34
N ARG A 2 -23.45 -10.11 -11.44
CA ARG A 2 -23.16 -8.95 -12.29
C ARG A 2 -22.61 -7.84 -11.40
N ILE A 3 -21.35 -7.48 -11.64
CA ILE A 3 -20.57 -6.54 -10.82
C ILE A 3 -20.30 -5.28 -11.65
N LEU A 4 -20.62 -4.13 -11.09
CA LEU A 4 -20.28 -2.83 -11.67
C LEU A 4 -18.89 -2.44 -11.16
N PHE A 5 -17.89 -2.35 -12.02
CA PHE A 5 -16.49 -2.10 -11.64
C PHE A 5 -16.11 -0.65 -11.89
N ILE A 6 -15.68 0.05 -10.85
CA ILE A 6 -15.13 1.41 -10.93
C ILE A 6 -13.72 1.34 -11.50
N ASP A 7 -13.60 1.68 -12.79
CA ASP A 7 -12.38 1.50 -13.58
C ASP A 7 -11.53 2.76 -13.57
N TRP A 8 -10.56 2.80 -12.65
CA TRP A 8 -9.49 3.79 -12.57
C TRP A 8 -8.13 3.10 -12.56
N ASN A 9 -7.06 3.81 -12.91
CA ASN A 9 -5.72 3.21 -13.00
C ASN A 9 -5.15 2.81 -11.62
N SER A 10 -5.44 1.57 -11.19
CA SER A 10 -5.08 1.03 -9.89
C SER A 10 -4.27 -0.27 -10.01
N PHE A 11 -3.44 -0.56 -9.01
CA PHE A 11 -2.73 -1.84 -8.95
C PHE A 11 -3.72 -2.96 -8.62
N GLY A 12 -3.62 -4.08 -9.34
CA GLY A 12 -4.47 -5.24 -9.13
C GLY A 12 -5.78 -5.25 -9.92
N ASN A 13 -6.13 -4.18 -10.66
CA ASN A 13 -7.30 -4.15 -11.54
C ASN A 13 -7.32 -5.37 -12.48
N GLU A 14 -6.25 -5.56 -13.27
CA GLU A 14 -6.18 -6.65 -14.24
C GLU A 14 -6.33 -8.02 -13.55
N ASP A 15 -5.72 -8.16 -12.37
CA ASP A 15 -5.70 -9.40 -11.63
C ASP A 15 -7.09 -9.74 -11.04
N ILE A 16 -7.75 -8.80 -10.36
CA ILE A 16 -9.09 -9.07 -9.79
C ILE A 16 -10.14 -9.25 -10.88
N ILE A 17 -10.09 -8.46 -11.96
CA ILE A 17 -11.01 -8.56 -13.10
C ILE A 17 -10.84 -9.93 -13.76
N TYR A 18 -9.61 -10.37 -13.97
CA TYR A 18 -9.32 -11.69 -14.54
C TYR A 18 -9.94 -12.80 -13.70
N HIS A 19 -9.69 -12.79 -12.39
CA HIS A 19 -10.18 -13.86 -11.49
C HIS A 19 -11.70 -13.81 -11.28
N LEU A 20 -12.32 -12.64 -11.24
CA LEU A 20 -13.79 -12.51 -11.22
C LEU A 20 -14.43 -13.06 -12.50
N LYS A 21 -13.87 -12.75 -13.68
CA LYS A 21 -14.35 -13.31 -14.95
C LYS A 21 -14.14 -14.82 -15.01
N LYS A 22 -12.99 -15.31 -14.54
CA LYS A 22 -12.66 -16.75 -14.47
C LYS A 22 -13.62 -17.51 -13.56
N ALA A 23 -14.06 -16.91 -12.46
CA ALA A 23 -15.10 -17.45 -11.58
C ALA A 23 -16.54 -17.31 -12.15
N GLY A 24 -16.71 -16.83 -13.38
CA GLY A 24 -18.01 -16.75 -14.06
C GLY A 24 -18.82 -15.49 -13.75
N HIS A 25 -18.24 -14.49 -13.09
CA HIS A 25 -18.91 -13.21 -12.84
C HIS A 25 -18.89 -12.32 -14.10
N LYS A 26 -19.96 -11.55 -14.30
CA LYS A 26 -20.08 -10.58 -15.39
C LYS A 26 -19.63 -9.21 -14.88
N ILE A 27 -18.66 -8.60 -15.56
CA ILE A 27 -18.14 -7.27 -15.21
C ILE A 27 -18.69 -6.23 -16.17
N VAL A 28 -19.22 -5.13 -15.62
CA VAL A 28 -19.60 -3.93 -16.37
C VAL A 28 -18.78 -2.77 -15.84
N TYR A 29 -18.09 -2.06 -16.73
CA TYR A 29 -17.17 -0.99 -16.37
C TYR A 29 -17.86 0.36 -16.23
N ILE A 30 -17.42 1.14 -15.24
CA ILE A 30 -17.68 2.56 -15.11
C ILE A 30 -16.33 3.27 -15.23
N PRO A 31 -16.05 3.96 -16.34
CA PRO A 31 -14.85 4.79 -16.44
C PRO A 31 -14.80 5.78 -15.27
N PHE A 32 -13.67 5.85 -14.58
CA PHE A 32 -13.54 6.65 -13.38
C PHE A 32 -12.16 7.31 -13.32
N SER A 33 -12.13 8.61 -13.01
CA SER A 33 -10.88 9.32 -12.75
C SER A 33 -10.81 9.68 -11.27
N ASN A 34 -9.76 9.20 -10.60
CA ASN A 34 -9.46 9.57 -9.23
C ASN A 34 -8.83 10.97 -9.11
N GLU A 35 -8.57 11.66 -10.22
CA GLU A 35 -8.14 13.05 -10.26
C GLU A 35 -9.33 14.03 -10.08
N ASN A 36 -10.55 13.57 -10.36
CA ASN A 36 -11.75 14.35 -10.12
C ASN A 36 -12.02 14.52 -8.62
N ASN A 37 -12.83 15.52 -8.25
CA ASN A 37 -13.41 15.55 -6.91
C ASN A 37 -14.33 14.33 -6.76
N THR A 38 -13.97 13.41 -5.87
CA THR A 38 -14.70 12.17 -5.59
C THR A 38 -15.42 12.20 -4.23
N ARG A 39 -15.45 13.37 -3.58
CA ARG A 39 -16.26 13.66 -2.39
C ARG A 39 -17.53 14.41 -2.74
N ASP A 40 -17.38 15.45 -3.57
CA ASP A 40 -18.44 16.40 -3.91
C ASP A 40 -18.43 16.68 -5.42
N ASN A 41 -19.22 15.89 -6.15
CA ASN A 41 -19.34 15.97 -7.61
C ASN A 41 -20.68 15.37 -8.07
N GLU A 42 -21.71 16.22 -8.10
CA GLU A 42 -23.07 15.82 -8.48
C GLU A 42 -23.16 15.22 -9.88
N GLN A 43 -22.36 15.72 -10.84
CA GLN A 43 -22.34 15.20 -12.19
C GLN A 43 -21.86 13.74 -12.20
N LEU A 44 -20.71 13.46 -11.58
CA LEU A 44 -20.15 12.11 -11.49
C LEU A 44 -21.10 11.18 -10.72
N GLN A 45 -21.75 11.66 -9.67
CA GLN A 45 -22.76 10.89 -8.94
C GLN A 45 -23.92 10.50 -9.86
N GLY A 46 -24.45 11.46 -10.64
CA GLY A 46 -25.52 11.24 -11.60
C GLY A 46 -25.15 10.23 -12.67
N GLU A 47 -23.93 10.33 -13.22
CA GLU A 47 -23.39 9.37 -14.21
C GLU A 47 -23.30 7.94 -13.63
N ILE A 48 -22.87 7.79 -12.38
CA ILE A 48 -22.83 6.49 -11.69
C ILE A 48 -24.26 5.95 -11.48
N ILE A 49 -25.21 6.77 -11.04
CA ILE A 49 -26.61 6.39 -10.82
C ILE A 49 -27.28 5.95 -12.14
N GLU A 50 -27.08 6.69 -13.23
CA GLU A 50 -27.58 6.32 -14.56
C GLU A 50 -26.97 4.99 -15.02
N LYS A 51 -25.68 4.79 -14.77
CA LYS A 51 -24.99 3.55 -15.12
C LYS A 51 -25.50 2.35 -14.30
N ILE A 52 -25.78 2.54 -13.01
CA ILE A 52 -26.41 1.53 -12.16
C ILE A 52 -27.78 1.17 -12.74
N SER A 53 -28.63 2.18 -12.98
CA SER A 53 -30.01 2.01 -13.45
C SER A 53 -30.11 1.28 -14.79
N SER A 54 -29.24 1.62 -15.75
CA SER A 54 -29.19 0.97 -17.07
C SER A 54 -28.68 -0.47 -17.05
N CYS A 55 -28.09 -0.91 -15.93
CA CYS A 55 -27.43 -2.20 -15.81
C CYS A 55 -28.12 -3.15 -14.82
N LEU A 56 -29.30 -2.81 -14.29
CA LEU A 56 -30.01 -3.71 -13.38
C LEU A 56 -30.42 -5.04 -14.05
N PRO A 57 -30.52 -6.14 -13.28
CA PRO A 57 -30.10 -6.27 -11.87
C PRO A 57 -28.56 -6.33 -11.74
N ILE A 58 -28.00 -5.67 -10.72
CA ILE A 58 -26.59 -5.79 -10.31
C ILE A 58 -26.50 -6.29 -8.87
N ASP A 59 -25.48 -7.08 -8.56
CA ASP A 59 -25.29 -7.63 -7.21
C ASP A 59 -24.57 -6.63 -6.30
N PHE A 60 -23.48 -6.02 -6.80
CA PHE A 60 -22.76 -4.95 -6.11
C PHE A 60 -21.88 -4.14 -7.06
N ILE A 61 -21.46 -2.97 -6.59
CA ILE A 61 -20.42 -2.13 -7.20
C ILE A 61 -19.09 -2.48 -6.53
N PHE A 62 -18.00 -2.59 -7.29
CA PHE A 62 -16.67 -2.86 -6.78
C PHE A 62 -15.69 -1.73 -7.15
N SER A 63 -14.86 -1.31 -6.20
CA SER A 63 -13.67 -0.49 -6.47
C SER A 63 -12.47 -0.93 -5.66
N PHE A 64 -11.27 -0.80 -6.22
CA PHE A 64 -10.11 -0.61 -5.37
C PHE A 64 -10.12 0.80 -4.80
N ASN A 65 -9.77 0.91 -3.52
CA ASN A 65 -9.98 2.08 -2.67
C ASN A 65 -11.45 2.50 -2.52
N TYR A 66 -11.73 3.24 -1.45
CA TYR A 66 -13.07 3.73 -1.13
C TYR A 66 -13.33 5.11 -1.75
N TYR A 67 -14.49 5.31 -2.35
CA TYR A 67 -14.89 6.60 -2.93
C TYR A 67 -16.24 7.04 -2.35
N PRO A 68 -16.31 8.18 -1.65
CA PRO A 68 -17.54 8.66 -1.02
C PRO A 68 -18.68 8.83 -2.02
N ILE A 69 -18.38 9.36 -3.22
CA ILE A 69 -19.37 9.55 -4.28
C ILE A 69 -19.98 8.24 -4.78
N VAL A 70 -19.20 7.13 -4.77
CA VAL A 70 -19.68 5.80 -5.16
C VAL A 70 -20.58 5.24 -4.08
N SER A 71 -20.23 5.41 -2.80
CA SER A 71 -21.09 5.01 -1.67
C SER A 71 -22.43 5.74 -1.71
N GLN A 72 -22.42 7.05 -1.94
CA GLN A 72 -23.66 7.85 -2.03
C GLN A 72 -24.54 7.40 -3.22
N ALA A 73 -23.95 7.21 -4.40
CA ALA A 73 -24.68 6.71 -5.57
C ALA A 73 -25.25 5.30 -5.34
N ALA A 74 -24.50 4.43 -4.67
CA ALA A 74 -24.93 3.09 -4.30
C ALA A 74 -26.10 3.12 -3.30
N MET A 75 -26.03 3.99 -2.28
CA MET A 75 -27.08 4.18 -1.29
C MET A 75 -28.38 4.69 -1.94
N ILE A 76 -28.30 5.71 -2.80
CA ILE A 76 -29.44 6.24 -3.57
C ILE A 76 -30.07 5.16 -4.44
N SER A 77 -29.24 4.32 -5.05
CA SER A 77 -29.70 3.26 -5.96
C SER A 77 -30.11 1.96 -5.25
N ASN A 78 -29.99 1.89 -3.91
CA ASN A 78 -30.20 0.69 -3.11
C ASN A 78 -29.38 -0.52 -3.59
N VAL A 79 -28.09 -0.30 -3.87
CA VAL A 79 -27.13 -1.33 -4.30
C VAL A 79 -25.97 -1.41 -3.31
N LYS A 80 -25.44 -2.61 -3.08
CA LYS A 80 -24.25 -2.82 -2.25
C LYS A 80 -23.00 -2.22 -2.89
N TYR A 81 -22.15 -1.57 -2.10
CA TYR A 81 -20.86 -1.05 -2.52
C TYR A 81 -19.72 -1.76 -1.79
N VAL A 82 -18.91 -2.47 -2.56
CA VAL A 82 -17.71 -3.17 -2.11
C VAL A 82 -16.49 -2.35 -2.47
N SER A 83 -15.64 -2.04 -1.50
CA SER A 83 -14.34 -1.43 -1.76
C SER A 83 -13.22 -2.22 -1.09
N TRP A 84 -12.07 -2.32 -1.77
CA TRP A 84 -10.86 -2.90 -1.19
C TRP A 84 -9.74 -1.88 -1.19
N VAL A 85 -9.47 -1.32 -0.02
CA VAL A 85 -8.48 -0.26 0.16
C VAL A 85 -7.09 -0.87 0.21
N TYR A 86 -6.18 -0.32 -0.59
CA TYR A 86 -4.77 -0.73 -0.61
C TYR A 86 -3.81 0.45 -0.41
N ASP A 87 -4.30 1.68 -0.50
CA ASP A 87 -3.51 2.87 -0.23
C ASP A 87 -3.54 3.24 1.27
N SER A 88 -2.39 3.67 1.77
CA SER A 88 -2.24 4.32 3.07
C SER A 88 -1.20 5.43 2.95
N PRO A 89 -1.44 6.64 3.51
CA PRO A 89 -2.73 7.08 4.00
C PRO A 89 -3.70 7.28 2.83
N PHE A 90 -4.99 7.13 3.10
CA PHE A 90 -6.03 7.32 2.10
C PHE A 90 -7.17 8.18 2.65
N ILE A 91 -7.03 9.50 2.50
CA ILE A 91 -7.92 10.53 3.07
C ILE A 91 -9.39 10.30 2.72
N GLN A 92 -9.70 9.81 1.52
CA GLN A 92 -11.06 9.59 1.03
C GLN A 92 -11.86 8.60 1.89
N LEU A 93 -11.18 7.71 2.63
CA LEU A 93 -11.80 6.78 3.59
C LEU A 93 -12.37 7.50 4.82
N TYR A 94 -11.82 8.65 5.19
CA TYR A 94 -12.19 9.39 6.40
C TYR A 94 -13.37 10.32 6.08
N THR A 95 -14.56 9.77 5.92
CA THR A 95 -15.81 10.50 5.62
C THR A 95 -17.01 9.86 6.31
N PHE A 96 -18.04 10.64 6.62
CA PHE A 96 -19.27 10.13 7.24
C PHE A 96 -20.08 9.21 6.31
N SER A 97 -19.87 9.27 4.99
CA SER A 97 -20.52 8.31 4.07
C SER A 97 -20.13 6.85 4.33
N LEU A 98 -19.07 6.61 5.11
CA LEU A 98 -18.68 5.27 5.53
C LEU A 98 -19.79 4.59 6.38
N GLU A 99 -20.62 5.37 7.08
CA GLU A 99 -21.79 4.89 7.85
C GLU A 99 -22.90 4.32 6.97
N ASN A 100 -22.88 4.58 5.65
CA ASN A 100 -23.91 4.11 4.75
C ASN A 100 -24.00 2.56 4.81
N PRO A 101 -25.18 1.98 5.08
CA PRO A 101 -25.35 0.54 5.29
C PRO A 101 -25.14 -0.30 4.02
N CYS A 102 -25.06 0.34 2.85
CA CYS A 102 -24.73 -0.35 1.60
C CYS A 102 -23.25 -0.75 1.51
N ASN A 103 -22.39 -0.22 2.38
CA ASN A 103 -20.94 -0.36 2.26
C ASN A 103 -20.43 -1.72 2.77
N TYR A 104 -19.42 -2.23 2.09
CA TYR A 104 -18.56 -3.34 2.49
C TYR A 104 -17.11 -2.95 2.19
N VAL A 105 -16.44 -2.34 3.17
CA VAL A 105 -15.12 -1.72 3.00
C VAL A 105 -14.03 -2.59 3.60
N PHE A 106 -13.23 -3.20 2.74
CA PHE A 106 -12.13 -4.09 3.10
C PHE A 106 -10.82 -3.31 3.26
N LEU A 107 -10.15 -3.45 4.39
CA LEU A 107 -8.96 -2.71 4.79
C LEU A 107 -7.79 -3.67 5.00
N PHE A 108 -6.66 -3.40 4.36
CA PHE A 108 -5.46 -4.24 4.47
C PHE A 108 -4.59 -3.95 5.70
N ASP A 109 -4.76 -2.79 6.32
CA ASP A 109 -4.03 -2.37 7.52
C ASP A 109 -4.92 -2.57 8.75
N LYS A 110 -4.60 -3.59 9.56
CA LYS A 110 -5.41 -3.97 10.72
C LYS A 110 -5.54 -2.83 11.73
N ALA A 111 -4.53 -1.98 11.89
CA ALA A 111 -4.61 -0.83 12.78
C ALA A 111 -5.70 0.16 12.33
N VAL A 112 -5.80 0.44 11.03
CA VAL A 112 -6.85 1.31 10.47
C VAL A 112 -8.22 0.66 10.61
N TYR A 113 -8.34 -0.65 10.37
CA TYR A 113 -9.58 -1.39 10.62
C TYR A 113 -10.04 -1.26 12.08
N LEU A 114 -9.16 -1.53 13.04
CA LEU A 114 -9.48 -1.44 14.46
C LEU A 114 -9.82 -0.01 14.90
N GLU A 115 -9.15 0.99 14.33
CA GLU A 115 -9.47 2.40 14.57
C GLU A 115 -10.91 2.73 14.15
N LEU A 116 -11.31 2.31 12.95
CA LEU A 116 -12.65 2.58 12.42
C LEU A 116 -13.74 1.80 13.18
N VAL A 117 -13.49 0.53 13.52
CA VAL A 117 -14.41 -0.23 14.40
C VAL A 117 -14.55 0.44 15.76
N LYS A 118 -13.46 0.92 16.36
CA LYS A 118 -13.50 1.65 17.63
C LYS A 118 -14.29 2.95 17.55
N LYS A 119 -14.34 3.59 16.37
CA LYS A 119 -15.17 4.77 16.09
C LYS A 119 -16.65 4.43 15.82
N GLY A 120 -17.00 3.15 15.71
CA GLY A 120 -18.38 2.69 15.52
C GLY A 120 -18.77 2.37 14.08
N PHE A 121 -17.82 2.32 13.13
CA PHE A 121 -18.13 1.91 11.77
C PHE A 121 -18.29 0.38 11.71
N GLU A 122 -19.49 -0.08 11.31
CA GLU A 122 -19.85 -1.52 11.28
C GLU A 122 -19.68 -2.15 9.88
N THR A 123 -19.49 -1.33 8.85
CA THR A 123 -19.40 -1.73 7.43
C THR A 123 -17.96 -1.93 6.95
N VAL A 124 -17.00 -1.93 7.87
CA VAL A 124 -15.56 -2.12 7.60
C VAL A 124 -15.10 -3.52 8.01
N TYR A 125 -14.18 -4.09 7.24
CA TYR A 125 -13.69 -5.46 7.40
C TYR A 125 -12.18 -5.50 7.21
N TYR A 126 -11.51 -6.34 7.98
CA TYR A 126 -10.08 -6.60 7.78
C TYR A 126 -9.88 -7.63 6.66
N LEU A 127 -9.04 -7.29 5.66
CA LEU A 127 -8.69 -8.21 4.57
C LEU A 127 -7.31 -7.88 3.99
N PRO A 128 -6.28 -8.72 4.21
CA PRO A 128 -4.95 -8.51 3.67
C PRO A 128 -4.96 -8.63 2.14
N LEU A 129 -4.05 -7.91 1.47
CA LEU A 129 -3.92 -7.91 0.01
C LEU A 129 -3.58 -9.31 -0.56
N ALA A 130 -3.67 -9.44 -1.89
CA ALA A 130 -3.38 -10.68 -2.61
C ALA A 130 -2.29 -10.48 -3.67
N ALA A 131 -1.66 -11.60 -4.03
CA ALA A 131 -0.73 -11.68 -5.15
C ALA A 131 -1.32 -12.56 -6.27
N ASN A 132 -1.13 -12.20 -7.54
CA ASN A 132 -1.57 -13.04 -8.65
C ASN A 132 -0.50 -14.06 -9.05
N VAL A 133 -0.36 -15.10 -8.22
CA VAL A 133 0.64 -16.16 -8.42
C VAL A 133 0.49 -16.87 -9.77
N GLU A 134 -0.75 -17.03 -10.27
CA GLU A 134 -1.00 -17.61 -11.59
C GLU A 134 -0.35 -16.78 -12.72
N ARG A 135 -0.51 -15.45 -12.67
CA ARG A 135 0.16 -14.55 -13.62
C ARG A 135 1.68 -14.66 -13.48
N TYR A 136 2.20 -14.63 -12.26
CA TYR A 136 3.65 -14.70 -12.02
C TYR A 136 4.27 -16.01 -12.53
N ASP A 137 3.58 -17.13 -12.37
CA ASP A 137 4.02 -18.46 -12.83
C ASP A 137 3.90 -18.63 -14.35
N SER A 138 2.93 -17.95 -14.98
CA SER A 138 2.72 -18.01 -16.44
C SER A 138 3.76 -17.24 -17.26
N LEU A 139 4.60 -16.43 -16.61
CA LEU A 139 5.59 -15.61 -17.32
C LEU A 139 6.62 -16.50 -18.03
N PRO A 140 6.91 -16.24 -19.32
CA PRO A 140 7.81 -17.07 -20.09
C PRO A 140 9.24 -16.94 -19.55
N TYR A 141 9.99 -18.04 -19.65
CA TYR A 141 11.43 -18.02 -19.46
C TYR A 141 12.09 -17.23 -20.59
N VAL A 142 12.67 -16.07 -20.25
CA VAL A 142 13.34 -15.19 -21.22
C VAL A 142 14.76 -14.88 -20.72
N PRO A 143 15.81 -15.56 -21.23
CA PRO A 143 17.19 -15.40 -20.75
C PRO A 143 17.69 -13.96 -20.71
N SER A 144 17.33 -13.15 -21.71
CA SER A 144 17.73 -11.74 -21.78
C SER A 144 17.10 -10.89 -20.68
N LYS A 145 15.83 -11.15 -20.31
CA LYS A 145 15.16 -10.50 -19.17
C LYS A 145 15.78 -10.95 -17.85
N ILE A 146 16.03 -12.24 -17.67
CA ILE A 146 16.67 -12.77 -16.46
C ILE A 146 18.03 -12.09 -16.23
N LYS A 147 18.87 -12.02 -17.27
CA LYS A 147 20.16 -11.33 -17.20
C LYS A 147 20.00 -9.84 -16.89
N ARG A 148 19.00 -9.16 -17.47
CA ARG A 148 18.73 -7.73 -17.24
C ARG A 148 18.28 -7.42 -15.82
N TYR A 149 17.47 -8.29 -15.21
CA TYR A 149 16.83 -8.04 -13.92
C TYR A 149 17.53 -8.72 -12.74
N HIS A 150 18.60 -9.49 -12.99
CA HIS A 150 19.41 -10.08 -11.94
C HIS A 150 20.08 -9.00 -11.06
N SER A 151 20.03 -9.20 -9.74
CA SER A 151 20.72 -8.36 -8.76
C SER A 151 20.96 -9.10 -7.44
N SER A 152 21.95 -8.65 -6.66
CA SER A 152 22.14 -9.13 -5.29
C SER A 152 21.02 -8.61 -4.39
N ILE A 153 20.73 -7.31 -4.49
CA ILE A 153 19.67 -6.65 -3.75
C ILE A 153 18.85 -5.84 -4.75
N SER A 154 17.52 -5.86 -4.62
CA SER A 154 16.65 -4.93 -5.33
C SER A 154 15.69 -4.20 -4.40
N PHE A 155 15.29 -3.00 -4.82
CA PHE A 155 14.16 -2.28 -4.28
C PHE A 155 13.31 -1.73 -5.43
N VAL A 156 12.01 -2.02 -5.43
CA VAL A 156 11.07 -1.55 -6.45
C VAL A 156 10.05 -0.61 -5.81
N GLY A 157 10.08 0.67 -6.16
CA GLY A 157 9.08 1.64 -5.72
C GLY A 157 9.60 3.05 -5.58
N SER A 158 8.67 3.97 -5.32
CA SER A 158 8.94 5.38 -5.02
C SER A 158 9.97 5.54 -3.90
N LEU A 159 10.71 6.64 -3.86
CA LEU A 159 11.51 7.01 -2.69
C LEU A 159 10.80 8.04 -1.80
N TYR A 160 9.58 8.45 -2.15
CA TYR A 160 8.85 9.58 -1.56
C TYR A 160 9.58 10.93 -1.66
N SER A 161 10.62 11.03 -2.50
CA SER A 161 11.35 12.25 -2.81
C SER A 161 10.73 13.06 -3.95
N GLU A 162 9.63 12.59 -4.56
CA GLU A 162 8.93 13.31 -5.61
C GLU A 162 8.23 14.55 -5.04
N LYS A 163 8.18 15.65 -5.81
CA LYS A 163 7.58 16.93 -5.36
C LYS A 163 6.17 16.79 -4.77
N LYS A 164 5.34 15.88 -5.31
CA LYS A 164 3.98 15.62 -4.81
C LYS A 164 3.95 14.98 -3.41
N ASN A 165 5.03 14.31 -3.00
CA ASN A 165 5.17 13.61 -1.73
C ASN A 165 5.89 14.46 -0.66
N GLN A 166 6.61 15.51 -1.06
CA GLN A 166 7.41 16.38 -0.19
C GLN A 166 6.58 17.48 0.53
N LEU A 167 5.45 17.11 1.12
CA LEU A 167 4.59 18.06 1.84
C LEU A 167 5.27 18.65 3.09
N TYR A 168 6.13 17.88 3.76
CA TYR A 168 6.95 18.37 4.88
C TYR A 168 7.76 19.62 4.53
N ASN A 169 8.27 19.71 3.30
CA ASN A 169 9.08 20.85 2.86
C ASN A 169 8.27 22.15 2.75
N ARG A 170 6.93 22.09 2.81
CA ARG A 170 6.06 23.28 2.81
C ARG A 170 5.99 23.98 4.17
N LEU A 171 6.52 23.36 5.23
CA LEU A 171 6.59 23.93 6.58
C LEU A 171 7.80 24.89 6.72
N GLU A 172 7.88 25.89 5.84
CA GLU A 172 9.06 26.76 5.69
C GLU A 172 9.21 27.79 6.82
N THR A 173 8.12 28.10 7.51
CA THR A 173 8.02 29.23 8.45
C THR A 173 7.75 28.82 9.89
N VAL A 174 7.82 27.52 10.20
CA VAL A 174 7.73 27.02 11.59
C VAL A 174 8.89 27.55 12.43
N SER A 175 8.67 27.71 13.74
CA SER A 175 9.71 28.13 14.67
C SER A 175 10.88 27.13 14.76
N ASN A 176 12.05 27.59 15.19
CA ASN A 176 13.22 26.73 15.43
C ASN A 176 12.92 25.60 16.42
N TYR A 177 12.06 25.85 17.41
CA TYR A 177 11.63 24.82 18.36
C TYR A 177 10.85 23.71 17.66
N THR A 178 9.84 24.08 16.86
CA THR A 178 9.02 23.11 16.12
C THR A 178 9.85 22.34 15.10
N LYS A 179 10.74 23.01 14.37
CA LYS A 179 11.67 22.35 13.45
C LYS A 179 12.50 21.26 14.15
N GLY A 180 13.17 21.61 15.26
CA GLY A 180 13.97 20.65 16.03
C GLY A 180 13.13 19.52 16.64
N PHE A 181 11.90 19.83 17.07
CA PHE A 181 10.94 18.83 17.56
C PHE A 181 10.58 17.82 16.46
N LEU A 182 10.19 18.29 15.27
CA LEU A 182 9.79 17.44 14.15
C LEU A 182 10.97 16.58 13.64
N GLU A 183 12.16 17.15 13.52
CA GLU A 183 13.38 16.42 13.14
C GLU A 183 13.73 15.32 14.16
N SER A 184 13.56 15.60 15.45
CA SER A 184 13.76 14.61 16.52
C SER A 184 12.68 13.52 16.48
N LEU A 185 11.41 13.89 16.30
CA LEU A 185 10.30 12.95 16.20
C LEU A 185 10.46 12.00 15.02
N ILE A 186 10.84 12.52 13.85
CA ILE A 186 11.17 11.71 12.66
C ILE A 186 12.34 10.75 12.97
N SER A 187 13.39 11.26 13.61
CA SER A 187 14.56 10.44 13.98
C SER A 187 14.22 9.31 14.95
N CYS A 188 13.32 9.57 15.92
CA CYS A 188 12.81 8.56 16.84
C CYS A 188 11.94 7.54 16.11
N GLN A 189 10.99 7.98 15.27
CA GLN A 189 10.09 7.08 14.54
C GLN A 189 10.85 6.07 13.66
N LYS A 190 11.96 6.47 13.01
CA LYS A 190 12.78 5.56 12.20
C LYS A 190 13.32 4.36 12.98
N ARG A 191 13.55 4.52 14.29
CA ARG A 191 14.11 3.48 15.16
C ARG A 191 13.05 2.59 15.81
N ILE A 192 11.76 2.88 15.58
CA ILE A 192 10.65 2.17 16.22
C ILE A 192 9.69 1.68 15.15
N TYR A 193 9.52 0.36 15.09
CA TYR A 193 8.47 -0.30 14.33
C TYR A 193 7.37 -0.79 15.28
N GLY A 194 6.17 -1.00 14.77
CA GLY A 194 5.02 -1.42 15.56
C GLY A 194 4.31 -0.31 16.35
N GLU A 195 4.84 0.92 16.33
CA GLU A 195 4.22 2.09 16.96
C GLU A 195 4.25 3.31 16.05
N PHE A 196 3.12 4.04 15.99
CA PHE A 196 2.98 5.27 15.20
C PHE A 196 3.07 6.52 16.09
N LEU A 197 4.30 6.95 16.38
CA LEU A 197 4.60 8.10 17.22
C LEU A 197 4.27 9.44 16.54
N LEU A 198 4.30 9.46 15.21
CA LEU A 198 4.19 10.71 14.43
C LEU A 198 2.89 11.48 14.70
N GLU A 199 1.79 10.80 15.00
CA GLU A 199 0.55 11.44 15.45
C GLU A 199 0.52 11.59 16.98
N LYS A 200 0.84 10.51 17.71
CA LYS A 200 0.72 10.44 19.18
C LYS A 200 1.54 11.51 19.91
N CYS A 201 2.67 11.92 19.34
CA CYS A 201 3.58 12.87 19.97
C CYS A 201 3.36 14.32 19.54
N LEU A 202 2.50 14.61 18.56
CA LEU A 202 2.25 16.01 18.15
C LEU A 202 1.54 16.77 19.26
N THR A 203 2.24 17.75 19.82
CA THR A 203 1.69 18.64 20.86
C THR A 203 0.88 19.77 20.22
N GLU A 204 -0.08 20.34 20.96
CA GLU A 204 -0.88 21.48 20.50
C GLU A 204 0.00 22.64 20.03
N LYS A 205 1.04 22.99 20.79
CA LYS A 205 2.00 24.06 20.42
C LYS A 205 2.67 23.81 19.07
N VAL A 206 3.14 22.59 18.83
CA VAL A 206 3.78 22.20 17.57
C VAL A 206 2.77 22.22 16.44
N LEU A 207 1.57 21.69 16.67
CA LEU A 207 0.49 21.64 15.69
C LEU A 207 0.05 23.06 15.28
N THR A 208 -0.13 23.99 16.22
CA THR A 208 -0.47 25.39 15.92
C THR A 208 0.59 26.03 15.04
N ASP A 209 1.88 25.82 15.33
CA ASP A 209 2.98 26.38 14.54
C ASP A 209 3.00 25.79 13.11
N MET A 210 2.73 24.48 12.96
CA MET A 210 2.57 23.84 11.65
C MET A 210 1.39 24.41 10.85
N ILE A 211 0.25 24.65 11.52
CA ILE A 211 -0.95 25.25 10.90
C ILE A 211 -0.66 26.67 10.43
N LEU A 212 0.02 27.49 11.25
CA LEU A 212 0.41 28.84 10.87
C LEU A 212 1.37 28.84 9.68
N SER A 213 2.24 27.84 9.58
CA SER A 213 3.19 27.72 8.49
C SER A 213 2.55 27.25 7.18
N TYR A 214 1.73 26.20 7.24
CA TYR A 214 1.04 25.65 6.08
C TYR A 214 -0.35 25.14 6.46
N PRO A 215 -1.40 25.97 6.34
CA PRO A 215 -2.75 25.60 6.75
C PRO A 215 -3.27 24.37 6.02
N VAL A 216 -3.81 23.42 6.78
CA VAL A 216 -4.54 22.25 6.26
C VAL A 216 -5.98 22.36 6.74
N THR A 217 -6.91 22.29 5.80
CA THR A 217 -8.35 22.32 6.09
C THR A 217 -8.89 20.89 6.03
N PRO A 218 -9.42 20.34 7.15
CA PRO A 218 -10.16 19.08 7.12
C PRO A 218 -11.36 19.16 6.19
N SER A 219 -11.78 18.02 5.65
CA SER A 219 -12.96 18.00 4.78
C SER A 219 -14.21 18.22 5.61
N PRO A 220 -15.20 19.02 5.15
CA PRO A 220 -16.43 19.28 5.90
C PRO A 220 -17.24 18.01 6.21
N ASP A 221 -17.15 17.00 5.33
CA ASP A 221 -17.78 15.68 5.45
C ASP A 221 -16.86 14.64 6.10
N GLY A 222 -15.67 15.07 6.53
CA GLY A 222 -14.60 14.22 7.03
C GLY A 222 -14.55 14.15 8.55
N PHE A 223 -13.98 13.07 9.06
CA PHE A 223 -13.65 12.92 10.49
C PHE A 223 -12.13 12.86 10.73
N GLU A 224 -11.32 13.05 9.68
CA GLU A 224 -9.90 13.33 9.86
C GLU A 224 -9.72 14.60 10.69
N ASN A 225 -8.69 14.60 11.53
CA ASN A 225 -8.27 15.84 12.19
C ASN A 225 -6.97 16.35 11.55
N VAL A 226 -6.61 17.59 11.89
CA VAL A 226 -5.43 18.25 11.34
C VAL A 226 -4.14 17.53 11.76
N SER A 227 -4.07 17.00 12.99
CA SER A 227 -2.93 16.21 13.48
C SER A 227 -2.69 14.97 12.62
N TRP A 228 -3.75 14.22 12.33
CA TRP A 228 -3.73 13.04 11.47
C TRP A 228 -3.16 13.38 10.08
N THR A 229 -3.62 14.48 9.47
CA THR A 229 -3.13 14.87 8.14
C THR A 229 -1.64 15.19 8.15
N TYR A 230 -1.16 15.97 9.13
CA TYR A 230 0.28 16.24 9.23
C TYR A 230 1.08 14.97 9.52
N ALA A 231 0.64 14.13 10.46
CA ALA A 231 1.33 12.90 10.80
C ALA A 231 1.47 11.96 9.60
N HIS A 232 0.38 11.73 8.86
CA HIS A 232 0.34 10.75 7.79
C HIS A 232 0.86 11.26 6.44
N TYR A 233 0.52 12.50 6.05
CA TYR A 233 0.90 13.04 4.73
C TYR A 233 2.21 13.82 4.74
N PHE A 234 2.59 14.43 5.87
CA PHE A 234 3.83 15.21 5.95
C PHE A 234 4.93 14.37 6.60
N LEU A 235 4.72 13.94 7.85
CA LEU A 235 5.77 13.30 8.65
C LEU A 235 6.03 11.86 8.21
N ALA A 236 5.02 11.04 7.96
CA ALA A 236 5.24 9.64 7.60
C ALA A 236 5.91 9.50 6.23
N ARG A 237 5.52 10.35 5.26
CA ARG A 237 6.20 10.44 3.95
C ARG A 237 7.64 10.90 4.09
N LYS A 238 7.88 11.95 4.89
CA LYS A 238 9.25 12.44 5.14
C LYS A 238 10.13 11.41 5.84
N THR A 239 9.58 10.73 6.84
CA THR A 239 10.26 9.65 7.57
C THR A 239 10.65 8.53 6.61
N THR A 240 9.72 8.11 5.75
CA THR A 240 9.97 7.07 4.74
C THR A 240 11.00 7.51 3.71
N GLU A 241 10.95 8.77 3.26
CA GLU A 241 11.94 9.33 2.34
C GLU A 241 13.35 9.21 2.93
N ILE A 242 13.55 9.69 4.16
CA ILE A 242 14.84 9.64 4.84
C ILE A 242 15.28 8.19 5.07
N GLU A 243 14.40 7.34 5.59
CA GLU A 243 14.72 5.95 5.89
C GLU A 243 15.11 5.14 4.65
N ARG A 244 14.37 5.29 3.54
CA ARG A 244 14.73 4.62 2.28
C ARG A 244 16.09 5.08 1.79
N GLN A 245 16.40 6.38 1.89
CA GLN A 245 17.71 6.91 1.51
C GLN A 245 18.83 6.37 2.39
N GLU A 246 18.65 6.35 3.71
CA GLU A 246 19.64 5.85 4.66
C GLU A 246 19.91 4.36 4.46
N ILE A 247 18.87 3.54 4.37
CA ILE A 247 18.99 2.10 4.15
C ILE A 247 19.72 1.81 2.83
N LEU A 248 19.28 2.42 1.73
CA LEU A 248 19.90 2.20 0.42
C LEU A 248 21.35 2.68 0.41
N SER A 249 21.65 3.82 1.04
CA SER A 249 23.00 4.35 1.17
C SER A 249 23.91 3.40 1.93
N ILE A 250 23.51 2.97 3.14
CA ILE A 250 24.29 2.09 4.01
C ILE A 250 24.60 0.76 3.30
N LEU A 251 23.58 0.12 2.71
CA LEU A 251 23.76 -1.16 2.04
C LEU A 251 24.60 -1.03 0.76
N SER A 252 24.51 0.10 0.05
CA SER A 252 25.26 0.34 -1.19
C SER A 252 26.77 0.46 -0.99
N GLN A 253 27.22 0.72 0.25
CA GLN A 253 28.66 0.75 0.58
C GLN A 253 29.34 -0.61 0.43
N GLN A 254 28.58 -1.71 0.56
CA GLN A 254 29.10 -3.07 0.51
C GLN A 254 28.53 -3.89 -0.65
N TYR A 255 27.31 -3.56 -1.11
CA TYR A 255 26.58 -4.36 -2.08
C TYR A 255 26.05 -3.54 -3.26
N SER A 256 26.01 -4.16 -4.43
CA SER A 256 25.29 -3.59 -5.56
C SER A 256 23.78 -3.71 -5.33
N ILE A 257 23.08 -2.57 -5.41
CA ILE A 257 21.63 -2.48 -5.27
C ILE A 257 21.02 -2.00 -6.58
N ALA A 258 20.08 -2.77 -7.10
CA ALA A 258 19.24 -2.37 -8.22
C ALA A 258 17.99 -1.64 -7.70
N LEU A 259 17.91 -0.35 -7.95
CA LEU A 259 16.77 0.50 -7.60
C LEU A 259 15.88 0.70 -8.81
N TYR A 260 14.61 0.36 -8.69
CA TYR A 260 13.59 0.60 -9.72
C TYR A 260 12.60 1.64 -9.21
N THR A 261 12.82 2.89 -9.60
CA THR A 261 12.00 4.04 -9.23
C THR A 261 11.91 5.01 -10.41
N LYS A 262 10.85 5.82 -10.43
CA LYS A 262 10.58 6.74 -11.54
C LYS A 262 11.58 7.89 -11.63
N GLU A 263 11.90 8.50 -10.49
CA GLU A 263 12.74 9.69 -10.46
C GLU A 263 14.24 9.33 -10.39
N PRO A 264 15.12 10.18 -10.94
CA PRO A 264 16.55 10.08 -10.71
C PRO A 264 16.90 10.15 -9.22
N SER A 265 17.98 9.47 -8.82
CA SER A 265 18.45 9.42 -7.42
C SER A 265 19.91 9.87 -7.26
N PRO A 266 20.26 11.13 -7.59
CA PRO A 266 21.65 11.61 -7.55
C PRO A 266 22.26 11.62 -6.13
N PHE A 267 21.42 11.62 -5.10
CA PHE A 267 21.81 11.53 -3.69
C PHE A 267 22.20 10.09 -3.26
N LEU A 268 22.03 9.09 -4.13
CA LEU A 268 22.46 7.70 -3.93
C LEU A 268 23.45 7.28 -5.04
N PRO A 269 24.67 7.84 -5.08
CA PRO A 269 25.59 7.67 -6.21
C PRO A 269 26.11 6.23 -6.40
N GLN A 270 26.02 5.38 -5.37
CA GLN A 270 26.46 3.97 -5.42
C GLN A 270 25.31 3.00 -5.75
N VAL A 271 24.07 3.49 -5.86
CA VAL A 271 22.89 2.69 -6.18
C VAL A 271 22.64 2.72 -7.69
N ASP A 272 22.44 1.54 -8.28
CA ASP A 272 22.13 1.38 -9.70
C ASP A 272 20.63 1.67 -9.92
N ASN A 273 20.30 2.93 -10.19
CA ASN A 273 18.94 3.34 -10.53
C ASN A 273 18.62 2.96 -11.98
N ARG A 274 17.72 1.99 -12.14
CA ARG A 274 17.30 1.38 -13.41
C ARG A 274 15.98 1.95 -13.96
N GLY A 275 15.46 3.00 -13.35
CA GLY A 275 14.23 3.67 -13.76
C GLY A 275 12.95 2.92 -13.39
N GLU A 276 11.82 3.43 -13.88
CA GLU A 276 10.50 2.85 -13.71
C GLU A 276 10.37 1.52 -14.47
N ILE A 277 9.59 0.60 -13.90
CA ILE A 277 9.26 -0.67 -14.52
C ILE A 277 7.75 -0.92 -14.47
N ASP A 278 7.27 -1.65 -15.45
CA ASP A 278 5.87 -2.06 -15.51
C ASP A 278 5.54 -3.12 -14.44
N TYR A 279 4.43 -2.89 -13.73
CA TYR A 279 3.96 -3.75 -12.64
C TYR A 279 3.59 -5.15 -13.13
N TYR A 280 2.95 -5.26 -14.29
CA TYR A 280 2.39 -6.53 -14.75
C TYR A 280 3.42 -7.42 -15.46
N THR A 281 4.35 -6.81 -16.20
CA THR A 281 5.19 -7.51 -17.19
C THR A 281 6.70 -7.46 -16.90
N GLN A 282 7.16 -6.57 -16.01
CA GLN A 282 8.59 -6.38 -15.71
C GLN A 282 8.92 -6.62 -14.23
N MET A 283 8.13 -6.06 -13.30
CA MET A 283 8.32 -6.23 -11.85
C MET A 283 8.48 -7.70 -11.42
N PRO A 284 7.70 -8.69 -11.92
CA PRO A 284 7.87 -10.07 -11.50
C PRO A 284 9.25 -10.65 -11.86
N PHE A 285 9.87 -10.19 -12.95
CA PHE A 285 11.23 -10.60 -13.31
C PHE A 285 12.25 -10.04 -12.33
N VAL A 286 12.06 -8.85 -11.77
CA VAL A 286 12.94 -8.33 -10.71
C VAL A 286 12.85 -9.22 -9.48
N PHE A 287 11.63 -9.49 -9.02
CA PHE A 287 11.43 -10.25 -7.78
C PHE A 287 11.92 -11.69 -7.86
N LYS A 288 11.75 -12.34 -9.01
CA LYS A 288 12.26 -13.70 -9.27
C LYS A 288 13.79 -13.77 -9.38
N ASN A 289 14.47 -12.68 -9.75
CA ASN A 289 15.91 -12.69 -10.09
C ASN A 289 16.78 -11.87 -9.13
N SER A 290 16.22 -11.36 -8.05
CA SER A 290 16.97 -10.71 -6.98
C SER A 290 17.27 -11.72 -5.88
N LYS A 291 18.50 -11.74 -5.35
CA LYS A 291 18.80 -12.59 -4.18
C LYS A 291 18.02 -12.12 -2.96
N ILE A 292 18.00 -10.81 -2.70
CA ILE A 292 17.20 -10.16 -1.66
C ILE A 292 16.32 -9.09 -2.31
N ASN A 293 15.01 -9.15 -2.06
CA ASN A 293 14.08 -8.08 -2.39
C ASN A 293 13.78 -7.29 -1.11
N LEU A 294 14.21 -6.04 -1.08
CA LEU A 294 13.92 -5.14 0.04
C LEU A 294 12.48 -4.64 -0.05
N ASN A 295 11.78 -4.69 1.09
CA ASN A 295 10.54 -3.95 1.29
C ASN A 295 10.70 -2.99 2.48
N ILE A 296 10.82 -1.70 2.16
CA ILE A 296 10.83 -0.62 3.15
C ILE A 296 9.45 0.01 3.10
N THR A 297 8.59 -0.34 4.06
CA THR A 297 7.17 0.03 4.09
C THR A 297 6.99 1.54 4.29
N LEU A 298 5.97 2.13 3.67
CA LEU A 298 5.62 3.53 3.96
C LEU A 298 5.12 3.64 5.39
N ARG A 299 5.65 4.59 6.17
CA ARG A 299 5.37 4.70 7.62
C ARG A 299 3.94 5.00 8.03
N SER A 300 3.06 5.35 7.08
CA SER A 300 1.63 5.47 7.34
C SER A 300 0.90 4.12 7.38
N ILE A 301 1.50 3.08 6.80
CA ILE A 301 1.06 1.69 6.99
C ILE A 301 1.57 1.29 8.37
N GLN A 302 0.65 1.13 9.31
CA GLN A 302 0.98 0.97 10.72
C GLN A 302 1.29 -0.49 11.04
N THR A 303 0.40 -1.41 10.65
CA THR A 303 0.62 -2.85 10.86
C THR A 303 0.48 -3.69 9.60
N GLY A 304 -0.16 -3.16 8.56
CA GLY A 304 -0.51 -3.86 7.32
C GLY A 304 0.65 -4.46 6.53
N ILE A 305 0.37 -5.56 5.82
CA ILE A 305 1.29 -6.15 4.85
C ILE A 305 1.19 -5.38 3.52
N PRO A 306 2.21 -4.64 3.08
CA PRO A 306 2.13 -3.88 1.84
C PRO A 306 2.07 -4.80 0.61
N LEU A 307 1.42 -4.35 -0.46
CA LEU A 307 1.28 -5.11 -1.72
C LEU A 307 2.62 -5.66 -2.24
N ARG A 308 3.69 -4.86 -2.14
CA ARG A 308 5.05 -5.27 -2.55
C ARG A 308 5.50 -6.56 -1.87
N ALA A 309 5.21 -6.74 -0.59
CA ALA A 309 5.60 -7.94 0.13
C ALA A 309 4.84 -9.17 -0.39
N MET A 310 3.54 -9.04 -0.63
CA MET A 310 2.72 -10.09 -1.25
C MET A 310 3.24 -10.44 -2.64
N ASP A 311 3.62 -9.45 -3.44
CA ASP A 311 4.15 -9.67 -4.79
C ASP A 311 5.54 -10.32 -4.80
N ILE A 312 6.44 -9.91 -3.91
CA ILE A 312 7.77 -10.53 -3.76
C ILE A 312 7.60 -12.02 -3.43
N MET A 313 6.83 -12.33 -2.39
CA MET A 313 6.60 -13.71 -1.96
C MET A 313 5.84 -14.50 -3.03
N GLY A 314 4.80 -13.92 -3.62
CA GLY A 314 4.02 -14.54 -4.70
C GLY A 314 4.85 -14.81 -5.97
N CYS A 315 5.91 -14.04 -6.21
CA CYS A 315 6.86 -14.31 -7.29
C CYS A 315 7.84 -15.45 -6.97
N GLY A 316 7.97 -15.88 -5.72
CA GLY A 316 9.04 -16.77 -5.26
C GLY A 316 10.33 -16.05 -4.90
N GLY A 317 10.27 -14.72 -4.73
CA GLY A 317 11.42 -13.91 -4.30
C GLY A 317 11.61 -13.98 -2.79
N PHE A 318 12.87 -13.92 -2.34
CA PHE A 318 13.17 -13.76 -0.93
C PHE A 318 12.86 -12.33 -0.48
N LEU A 319 12.02 -12.21 0.55
CA LEU A 319 11.59 -10.94 1.14
C LEU A 319 12.44 -10.61 2.37
N LEU A 320 13.02 -9.41 2.38
CA LEU A 320 13.57 -8.76 3.59
C LEU A 320 12.82 -7.44 3.81
N THR A 321 12.03 -7.36 4.88
CA THR A 321 11.13 -6.23 5.16
C THR A 321 11.37 -5.60 6.51
N ASN A 322 11.03 -4.32 6.71
CA ASN A 322 10.88 -3.83 8.08
C ASN A 322 9.70 -4.54 8.77
N PHE A 323 9.71 -4.58 10.10
CA PHE A 323 8.63 -5.18 10.88
C PHE A 323 7.25 -4.52 10.59
N GLN A 324 6.24 -5.38 10.41
CA GLN A 324 4.81 -5.07 10.26
C GLN A 324 4.02 -6.18 10.96
N ALA A 325 3.21 -5.83 11.96
CA ALA A 325 2.61 -6.81 12.87
C ALA A 325 1.65 -7.79 12.17
N ASP A 326 0.97 -7.35 11.10
CA ASP A 326 -0.01 -8.18 10.38
C ASP A 326 0.65 -9.39 9.71
N PHE A 327 1.97 -9.37 9.43
CA PHE A 327 2.63 -10.59 8.96
C PHE A 327 2.46 -11.74 9.92
N LEU A 328 2.51 -11.50 11.24
CA LEU A 328 2.49 -12.55 12.25
C LEU A 328 1.13 -13.27 12.35
N ASP A 329 0.06 -12.67 11.82
CA ASP A 329 -1.26 -13.31 11.75
C ASP A 329 -1.31 -14.41 10.66
N PHE A 330 -0.42 -14.35 9.67
CA PHE A 330 -0.51 -15.20 8.46
C PHE A 330 0.79 -15.97 8.16
N PHE A 331 1.94 -15.36 8.42
CA PHE A 331 3.26 -15.83 8.06
C PHE A 331 4.12 -16.06 9.31
N GLN A 332 5.01 -17.05 9.25
CA GLN A 332 5.96 -17.35 10.30
C GLN A 332 7.33 -16.75 9.94
N PRO A 333 7.90 -15.88 10.81
CA PRO A 333 9.24 -15.34 10.61
C PRO A 333 10.31 -16.43 10.47
N ASP A 334 11.30 -16.17 9.64
CA ASP A 334 12.44 -17.03 9.30
C ASP A 334 12.04 -18.41 8.72
N ILE A 335 10.74 -18.61 8.43
CA ILE A 335 10.22 -19.75 7.67
C ILE A 335 9.62 -19.27 6.37
N ASP A 336 8.69 -18.31 6.41
CA ASP A 336 8.00 -17.83 5.20
C ASP A 336 8.61 -16.52 4.65
N PHE A 337 9.17 -15.70 5.54
CA PHE A 337 9.73 -14.39 5.22
C PHE A 337 10.72 -13.95 6.30
N VAL A 338 11.50 -12.90 6.03
CA VAL A 338 12.42 -12.30 7.00
C VAL A 338 12.08 -10.83 7.17
N TYR A 339 12.05 -10.37 8.43
CA TYR A 339 11.99 -8.96 8.75
C TYR A 339 13.22 -8.48 9.53
N TYR A 340 13.43 -7.17 9.55
CA TYR A 340 14.41 -6.51 10.40
C TYR A 340 13.75 -5.52 11.37
N GLU A 341 14.36 -5.32 12.53
CA GLU A 341 13.84 -4.47 13.61
C GLU A 341 14.56 -3.12 13.73
N ASP A 342 15.76 -3.00 13.15
CA ASP A 342 16.51 -1.76 13.06
C ASP A 342 17.55 -1.81 11.93
N TYR A 343 18.43 -0.81 11.86
CA TYR A 343 19.46 -0.74 10.82
C TYR A 343 20.61 -1.73 11.04
N GLU A 344 20.93 -2.09 12.28
CA GLU A 344 21.99 -3.06 12.58
C GLU A 344 21.53 -4.46 12.17
N ASP A 345 20.32 -4.86 12.59
CA ASP A 345 19.69 -6.12 12.22
C ASP A 345 19.48 -6.24 10.70
N LEU A 346 19.10 -5.13 10.03
CA LEU A 346 19.04 -5.09 8.56
C LEU A 346 20.38 -5.44 7.91
N ILE A 347 21.48 -4.84 8.37
CA ILE A 347 22.82 -5.08 7.81
C ILE A 347 23.24 -6.52 8.08
N GLU A 348 23.07 -7.01 9.31
CA GLU A 348 23.40 -8.37 9.71
C GLU A 348 22.64 -9.41 8.88
N LYS A 349 21.31 -9.28 8.77
CA LYS A 349 20.48 -10.18 7.95
C LYS A 349 20.81 -10.08 6.47
N THR A 350 21.12 -8.89 5.96
CA THR A 350 21.57 -8.74 4.57
C THR A 350 22.87 -9.52 4.32
N ASN A 351 23.87 -9.35 5.19
CA ASN A 351 25.15 -10.08 5.12
C ASN A 351 24.95 -11.60 5.20
N TYR A 352 24.12 -12.03 6.15
CA TYR A 352 23.83 -13.44 6.39
C TYR A 352 23.15 -14.07 5.17
N TYR A 353 22.01 -13.54 4.72
CA TYR A 353 21.24 -14.18 3.65
C TYR A 353 21.89 -14.07 2.26
N LEU A 354 22.80 -13.12 2.03
CA LEU A 354 23.60 -13.11 0.79
C LEU A 354 24.59 -14.28 0.70
N THR A 355 25.05 -14.81 1.83
CA THR A 355 26.01 -15.93 1.92
C THR A 355 25.32 -17.29 2.19
N HIS A 356 24.07 -17.29 2.68
CA HIS A 356 23.31 -18.51 3.03
C HIS A 356 22.24 -18.84 1.98
N GLU A 357 22.67 -19.16 0.76
CA GLU A 357 21.76 -19.34 -0.38
C GLU A 357 20.71 -20.45 -0.19
N LYS A 358 21.08 -21.61 0.37
CA LYS A 358 20.14 -22.73 0.55
C LYS A 358 18.99 -22.35 1.47
N GLU A 359 19.31 -21.72 2.60
CA GLU A 359 18.32 -21.25 3.58
C GLU A 359 17.45 -20.15 2.99
N ARG A 360 18.06 -19.15 2.34
CA ARG A 360 17.35 -18.06 1.66
C ARG A 360 16.33 -18.58 0.64
N LEU A 361 16.71 -19.55 -0.20
CA LEU A 361 15.82 -20.15 -1.19
C LEU A 361 14.72 -21.00 -0.55
N GLN A 362 15.01 -21.66 0.56
CA GLN A 362 14.02 -22.43 1.31
C GLN A 362 12.94 -21.52 1.92
N ILE A 363 13.34 -20.38 2.49
CA ILE A 363 12.41 -19.38 3.03
C ILE A 363 11.55 -18.79 1.91
N ALA A 364 12.17 -18.35 0.81
CA ALA A 364 11.44 -17.80 -0.34
C ALA A 364 10.41 -18.78 -0.91
N LYS A 365 10.77 -20.07 -0.98
CA LYS A 365 9.86 -21.14 -1.40
C LYS A 365 8.67 -21.30 -0.46
N LYS A 366 8.90 -21.23 0.86
CA LYS A 366 7.82 -21.35 1.87
C LYS A 366 6.86 -20.16 1.83
N GLY A 367 7.39 -18.93 1.75
CA GLY A 367 6.58 -17.74 1.54
C GLY A 367 5.72 -17.82 0.28
N TYR A 368 6.30 -18.29 -0.83
CA TYR A 368 5.57 -18.53 -2.07
C TYR A 368 4.47 -19.58 -1.94
N GLU A 369 4.77 -20.74 -1.35
CA GLU A 369 3.79 -21.82 -1.12
C GLU A 369 2.59 -21.28 -0.34
N LYS A 370 2.86 -20.51 0.72
CA LYS A 370 1.82 -19.91 1.56
C LYS A 370 0.99 -18.85 0.83
N VAL A 371 1.62 -17.94 0.09
CA VAL A 371 0.89 -16.94 -0.72
C VAL A 371 0.05 -17.62 -1.80
N LYS A 372 0.61 -18.61 -2.50
CA LYS A 372 -0.09 -19.37 -3.53
C LYS A 372 -1.30 -20.09 -2.99
N GLN A 373 -1.24 -20.59 -1.75
CA GLN A 373 -2.34 -21.33 -1.15
C GLN A 373 -3.41 -20.42 -0.52
N TYR A 374 -3.01 -19.34 0.16
CA TYR A 374 -3.92 -18.60 1.06
C TYR A 374 -4.04 -17.10 0.78
N HIS A 375 -3.12 -16.48 0.02
CA HIS A 375 -3.08 -15.03 -0.18
C HIS A 375 -3.12 -14.66 -1.67
N ASN A 376 -4.02 -15.30 -2.41
CA ASN A 376 -4.24 -15.11 -3.84
C ASN A 376 -5.63 -14.51 -4.11
N TYR A 377 -5.84 -14.02 -5.33
CA TYR A 377 -7.09 -13.36 -5.73
C TYR A 377 -8.33 -14.26 -5.61
N PRO A 378 -8.33 -15.54 -6.07
CA PRO A 378 -9.45 -16.43 -5.85
C PRO A 378 -9.91 -16.50 -4.38
N VAL A 379 -8.97 -16.68 -3.45
CA VAL A 379 -9.29 -16.73 -2.01
C VAL A 379 -9.89 -15.40 -1.53
N ARG A 380 -9.30 -14.26 -1.88
CA ARG A 380 -9.84 -12.94 -1.46
C ARG A 380 -11.21 -12.64 -2.05
N ILE A 381 -11.44 -13.05 -3.29
CA ILE A 381 -12.75 -12.90 -3.95
C ILE A 381 -13.81 -13.73 -3.21
N GLU A 382 -13.49 -14.97 -2.82
CA GLU A 382 -14.41 -15.81 -2.04
C GLU A 382 -14.73 -15.20 -0.67
N GLU A 383 -13.73 -14.69 0.06
CA GLU A 383 -13.93 -14.00 1.34
C GLU A 383 -14.80 -12.74 1.20
N ILE A 384 -14.53 -11.93 0.17
CA ILE A 384 -15.34 -10.73 -0.14
C ILE A 384 -16.79 -11.13 -0.43
N ILE A 385 -17.01 -12.09 -1.33
CA ILE A 385 -18.36 -12.52 -1.72
C ILE A 385 -19.11 -13.15 -0.54
N HIS A 386 -18.43 -13.92 0.30
CA HIS A 386 -19.02 -14.51 1.50
C HIS A 386 -19.49 -13.42 2.47
N CYS A 387 -18.65 -12.43 2.74
CA CYS A 387 -18.99 -11.28 3.58
C CYS A 387 -20.18 -10.49 3.00
N VAL A 388 -20.18 -10.24 1.69
CA VAL A 388 -21.25 -9.51 0.99
C VAL A 388 -22.59 -10.25 1.03
N ASN A 389 -22.59 -11.59 1.05
CA ASN A 389 -23.81 -12.41 1.04
C ASN A 389 -24.32 -12.81 2.43
N SER A 390 -23.50 -12.59 3.47
CA SER A 390 -23.90 -12.76 4.88
C SER A 390 -24.83 -11.62 5.29
#